data_AF-A0A6N2BWU7-F1
#
_entry.id   AF-A0A6N2BWU7-F1
#
_cell.length_a   1.000
_cell.length_b   1.000
_cell.length_c   1.000
_cell.angle_alpha   90.00
_cell.angle_beta   90.00
_cell.angle_gamma   90.00
#
_symmetry.space_group_name_H-M   'P 1'
#
loop_
_entity.id
_entity.type
_entity.pdbx_description
1 polymer ?
#
loop_
_entity_poly.entity_id
_entity_poly.type
_entity_poly.pdbx_seq_one_letter_code
_entity_poly.pdbx_strand_id
1 'polypeptide(L)'
;MRRFLKAAQSDNEVELVSFFLIELCLVEYEMLRFPPSMLAAAAIFTAQCTLGVSKEWNKTCEKHSSYVKDQLLECSKLMVSFHQKAAIGKLSGVHRKYRTSKYGYAIRCEPASFLLEAWF
;
A
#
# COMPACT_ATOMS: atom_id res chain seq x y z
N MET A 1 -8.70 7.25 -2.83
CA MET A 1 -8.76 6.11 -1.89
C MET A 1 -10.14 5.46 -1.82
N ARG A 2 -11.16 6.07 -1.20
CA ARG A 2 -12.48 5.43 -0.97
C ARG A 2 -13.16 4.83 -2.21
N ARG A 3 -13.06 5.50 -3.36
CA ARG A 3 -13.56 4.97 -4.65
C ARG A 3 -12.91 3.63 -5.01
N PHE A 4 -11.60 3.53 -4.84
CA PHE A 4 -10.82 2.35 -5.19
C PHE A 4 -11.02 1.22 -4.19
N LEU A 5 -11.13 1.52 -2.89
CA LEU A 5 -11.45 0.54 -1.85
C LEU A 5 -12.79 -0.16 -2.14
N LYS A 6 -13.81 0.62 -2.51
CA LYS A 6 -15.11 0.05 -2.95
C LYS A 6 -14.97 -0.83 -4.19
N ALA A 7 -14.20 -0.41 -5.19
CA ALA A 7 -13.98 -1.18 -6.41
C ALA A 7 -13.20 -2.49 -6.14
N ALA A 8 -12.28 -2.45 -5.19
CA ALA A 8 -11.47 -3.58 -4.75
C ALA A 8 -12.20 -4.54 -3.81
N GLN A 9 -13.46 -4.23 -3.43
CA GLN A 9 -14.23 -4.97 -2.42
C GLN A 9 -13.40 -5.20 -1.15
N SER A 10 -12.69 -4.16 -0.71
CA SER A 10 -11.70 -4.26 0.35
C SER A 10 -12.35 -4.33 1.73
N ASP A 11 -11.83 -5.21 2.58
CA ASP A 11 -12.16 -5.25 4.01
C ASP A 11 -11.53 -4.09 4.79
N ASN A 12 -11.97 -3.89 6.03
CA ASN A 12 -11.47 -2.83 6.93
C ASN A 12 -9.94 -2.93 7.15
N GLU A 13 -9.37 -4.14 7.18
CA GLU A 13 -7.93 -4.32 7.32
C GLU A 13 -7.16 -3.79 6.10
N VAL A 14 -7.66 -4.06 4.88
CA VAL A 14 -7.07 -3.54 3.64
C VAL A 14 -7.13 -2.01 3.63
N GLU A 15 -8.24 -1.42 4.07
CA GLU A 15 -8.37 0.03 4.20
C GLU A 15 -7.33 0.62 5.17
N LEU A 16 -7.16 0.03 6.35
CA LEU A 16 -6.19 0.48 7.35
C LEU A 16 -4.74 0.36 6.87
N VAL A 17 -4.36 -0.78 6.29
CA VAL A 17 -3.01 -1.00 5.72
C VAL A 17 -2.77 -0.04 4.56
N SER A 18 -3.77 0.21 3.71
CA SER A 18 -3.65 1.18 2.61
C SER A 18 -3.38 2.60 3.12
N PHE A 19 -4.10 3.03 4.17
CA PHE A 19 -3.87 4.34 4.76
C PHE A 19 -2.49 4.44 5.43
N PHE A 20 -2.06 3.38 6.12
CA PHE A 20 -0.72 3.30 6.68
C PHE A 20 0.35 3.49 5.60
N LEU A 21 0.25 2.77 4.49
CA LEU A 21 1.20 2.87 3.37
C LEU A 21 1.22 4.28 2.76
N ILE A 22 0.05 4.92 2.58
CA ILE A 22 0.01 6.31 2.11
C ILE A 22 0.70 7.25 3.09
N GLU A 23 0.37 7.19 4.39
CA GLU A 23 0.98 8.08 5.38
C GLU A 23 2.49 7.90 5.47
N LEU A 24 2.97 6.66 5.29
CA LEU A 24 4.40 6.38 5.20
C LEU A 24 5.04 7.03 3.97
N CYS A 25 4.34 7.05 2.84
CA CYS A 25 4.84 7.65 1.60
C CYS A 25 4.80 9.19 1.60
N LEU A 26 3.93 9.81 2.39
CA LEU A 26 3.80 11.29 2.42
C LEU A 26 5.06 11.99 2.95
N VAL A 27 5.90 11.28 3.69
CA VAL A 27 7.16 11.82 4.22
C VAL A 27 8.37 11.48 3.35
N GLU A 28 8.19 10.68 2.30
CA GLU A 28 9.27 10.22 1.42
C GLU A 28 9.32 11.05 0.14
N TYR A 29 10.44 11.76 -0.07
CA TYR A 29 10.60 12.67 -1.20
C TYR A 29 10.45 11.97 -2.56
N GLU A 30 10.96 10.73 -2.68
CA GLU A 30 10.88 9.93 -3.90
C GLU A 30 9.43 9.66 -4.35
N MET A 31 8.46 9.71 -3.43
CA MET A 31 7.05 9.44 -3.72
C MET A 31 6.34 10.63 -4.38
N LEU A 32 6.92 11.83 -4.35
CA LEU A 32 6.35 13.03 -4.96
C LEU A 32 6.26 12.94 -6.50
N ARG A 33 7.01 12.04 -7.13
CA ARG A 33 6.94 11.80 -8.58
C ARG A 33 5.65 11.12 -9.03
N PHE A 34 4.91 10.48 -8.11
CA PHE A 34 3.68 9.77 -8.44
C PHE A 34 2.45 10.64 -8.19
N PRO A 35 1.45 10.62 -9.08
CA PRO A 35 0.21 11.35 -8.85
C PRO A 35 -0.59 10.73 -7.69
N PRO A 36 -1.39 11.51 -6.94
CA PRO A 36 -2.17 11.01 -5.81
C PRO A 36 -3.11 9.84 -6.14
N SER A 37 -3.62 9.79 -7.38
CA SER A 37 -4.43 8.67 -7.88
C SER A 37 -3.64 7.36 -7.95
N MET A 38 -2.40 7.41 -8.41
CA MET A 38 -1.51 6.25 -8.48
C MET A 38 -1.08 5.81 -7.08
N LEU A 39 -0.70 6.74 -6.20
CA LEU A 39 -0.42 6.44 -4.80
C LEU A 39 -1.58 5.70 -4.13
N ALA A 40 -2.81 6.17 -4.35
CA ALA A 40 -3.99 5.51 -3.79
C ALA A 40 -4.27 4.13 -4.39
N ALA A 41 -4.03 3.92 -5.68
CA ALA A 41 -4.22 2.60 -6.32
C ALA A 41 -3.13 1.62 -5.87
N ALA A 42 -1.86 2.03 -5.92
CA ALA A 42 -0.71 1.23 -5.51
C ALA A 42 -0.75 0.86 -4.02
N ALA A 43 -1.22 1.76 -3.14
CA ALA A 43 -1.37 1.45 -1.72
C ALA A 43 -2.39 0.33 -1.48
N ILE A 44 -3.51 0.32 -2.22
CA ILE A 44 -4.53 -0.74 -2.10
C ILE A 44 -4.00 -2.06 -2.64
N PHE A 45 -3.37 -2.03 -3.82
CA PHE A 45 -2.75 -3.22 -4.39
C PHE A 45 -1.69 -3.80 -3.44
N THR A 46 -0.82 -2.95 -2.89
CA THR A 46 0.22 -3.37 -1.93
C THR A 46 -0.39 -3.89 -0.63
N ALA A 47 -1.47 -3.28 -0.12
CA ALA A 47 -2.19 -3.75 1.06
C ALA A 47 -2.83 -5.13 0.83
N GLN A 48 -3.48 -5.34 -0.31
CA GLN A 48 -4.03 -6.64 -0.70
C GLN A 48 -2.94 -7.72 -0.80
N CYS A 49 -1.78 -7.36 -1.33
CA CYS A 49 -0.61 -8.25 -1.39
C CYS A 49 -0.05 -8.57 -0.01
N THR A 50 0.04 -7.56 0.87
CA THR A 50 0.56 -7.66 2.25
C THR A 50 -0.34 -8.55 3.11
N LEU A 51 -1.66 -8.48 2.91
CA LEU A 51 -2.65 -9.27 3.65
C LEU A 51 -2.94 -10.63 2.99
N GLY A 52 -2.30 -10.96 1.86
CA GLY A 52 -2.54 -12.21 1.14
C GLY A 52 -3.93 -12.33 0.49
N VAL A 53 -4.68 -11.22 0.37
CA VAL A 53 -6.04 -11.19 -0.20
C VAL A 53 -6.01 -11.45 -1.71
N SER A 54 -5.12 -10.77 -2.41
CA SER A 54 -4.93 -10.93 -3.86
C SER A 54 -3.54 -10.48 -4.28
N LYS A 55 -2.91 -11.22 -5.20
CA LYS A 55 -1.66 -10.83 -5.88
C LYS A 55 -1.91 -10.22 -7.27
N GLU A 56 -3.18 -10.07 -7.62
CA GLU A 56 -3.64 -9.56 -8.91
C GLU A 56 -4.41 -8.27 -8.73
N TRP A 57 -4.19 -7.35 -9.66
CA TRP A 57 -5.01 -6.15 -9.80
C TRP A 57 -6.13 -6.46 -10.77
N ASN A 58 -7.36 -6.61 -10.27
CA ASN A 58 -8.47 -7.12 -11.08
C ASN A 58 -9.00 -6.07 -12.09
N LYS A 59 -9.70 -6.54 -13.13
CA LYS A 59 -10.26 -5.68 -14.19
C LYS A 59 -11.20 -4.59 -13.66
N THR A 60 -11.91 -4.86 -12.57
CA THR A 60 -12.79 -3.87 -11.92
C THR A 60 -11.97 -2.72 -11.34
N CYS A 61 -10.88 -3.03 -10.64
CA CYS A 61 -9.96 -2.06 -10.09
C CYS A 61 -9.28 -1.26 -11.21
N GLU A 62 -8.82 -1.91 -12.27
CA GLU A 62 -8.27 -1.24 -13.46
C GLU A 62 -9.25 -0.26 -14.08
N LYS A 63 -10.51 -0.66 -14.27
CA LYS A 63 -11.56 0.21 -14.82
C LYS A 63 -11.81 1.44 -13.95
N HIS A 64 -11.77 1.27 -12.62
CA HIS A 64 -12.04 2.35 -11.68
C HIS A 64 -10.82 3.22 -11.37
N SER A 65 -9.60 2.69 -11.46
CA SER A 65 -8.35 3.40 -11.22
C SER A 65 -7.72 3.99 -12.47
N SER A 66 -8.05 3.44 -13.64
CA SER A 66 -7.40 3.69 -14.93
C SER A 66 -5.92 3.28 -14.99
N TYR A 67 -5.47 2.44 -14.05
CA TYR A 67 -4.11 1.91 -14.00
C TYR A 67 -4.12 0.38 -14.07
N VAL A 68 -3.25 -0.17 -14.91
CA VAL A 68 -2.94 -1.60 -14.95
C VAL A 68 -1.89 -1.98 -13.90
N LYS A 69 -1.79 -3.27 -13.55
CA LYS A 69 -0.84 -3.77 -12.55
C LYS A 69 0.59 -3.26 -12.77
N ASP A 70 1.08 -3.31 -14.01
CA ASP A 70 2.46 -2.96 -14.35
C ASP A 70 2.78 -1.49 -14.06
N GLN A 71 1.80 -0.59 -14.25
CA GLN A 71 1.95 0.83 -13.94
C GLN A 71 2.00 1.10 -12.43
N LEU A 72 1.43 0.21 -11.61
CA LEU A 72 1.43 0.32 -10.15
C LEU A 72 2.67 -0.31 -9.52
N LEU A 73 3.38 -1.17 -10.26
CA LEU A 73 4.43 -2.02 -9.71
C LEU A 73 5.60 -1.21 -9.14
N GLU A 74 6.04 -0.16 -9.85
CA GLU A 74 7.15 0.69 -9.40
C GLU A 74 6.80 1.41 -8.09
N CYS A 75 5.62 2.03 -8.02
CA CYS A 75 5.13 2.68 -6.81
C CYS A 75 4.96 1.68 -5.65
N SER A 76 4.48 0.47 -5.95
CA SER A 76 4.26 -0.58 -4.96
C SER A 76 5.58 -1.13 -4.39
N LYS A 77 6.60 -1.31 -5.24
CA LYS A 77 7.96 -1.71 -4.82
C LYS A 77 8.53 -0.71 -3.82
N LEU A 78 8.41 0.59 -4.10
CA LEU A 78 8.84 1.64 -3.16
C LEU A 78 8.06 1.58 -1.85
N MET A 79 6.73 1.45 -1.90
CA MET A 79 5.88 1.29 -0.71
C MET A 79 6.33 0.11 0.17
N VAL A 80 6.63 -1.04 -0.42
CA VAL A 80 7.14 -2.21 0.31
C VAL A 80 8.50 -1.91 0.94
N SER A 81 9.41 -1.25 0.22
CA SER A 81 10.73 -0.89 0.74
C SER A 81 10.64 0.06 1.95
N PHE A 82 9.70 1.01 1.93
CA PHE A 82 9.45 1.89 3.07
C PHE A 82 8.80 1.13 4.22
N HIS A 83 7.85 0.22 3.92
CA HIS A 83 7.22 -0.60 4.94
C HIS A 83 8.25 -1.45 5.72
N GLN A 84 9.23 -2.06 5.03
CA GLN A 84 10.33 -2.78 5.69
C GLN A 84 11.14 -1.89 6.64
N LYS A 85 11.35 -0.62 6.28
CA LYS A 85 12.12 0.34 7.07
C LYS A 85 11.27 1.06 8.14
N ALA A 86 9.95 0.92 8.13
CA ALA A 86 9.03 1.71 8.96
C ALA A 86 9.27 1.53 10.47
N ALA A 87 9.71 0.34 10.89
CA ALA A 87 9.99 0.04 12.30
C ALA A 87 11.37 0.55 12.79
N ILE A 88 12.35 0.64 11.89
CA ILE A 88 13.78 0.87 12.22
C ILE A 88 14.23 2.29 11.82
N GLY A 89 13.53 2.93 10.89
CA GLY A 89 13.87 4.24 10.37
C GLY A 89 13.73 5.37 11.39
N LYS A 90 14.34 6.53 11.09
CA LYS A 90 14.24 7.75 11.90
C LYS A 90 12.79 8.24 12.08
N LEU A 91 11.92 7.98 11.11
CA LEU A 91 10.52 8.45 11.09
C LEU A 91 9.54 7.32 11.45
N SER A 92 9.65 6.79 12.67
CA SER A 92 8.79 5.69 13.16
C SER A 92 7.40 6.12 13.68
N GLY A 93 7.06 7.41 13.56
CA GLY A 93 5.80 7.97 14.08
C GLY A 93 4.55 7.32 13.48
N VAL A 94 4.55 7.12 12.16
CA VAL A 94 3.46 6.44 11.43
C VAL A 94 3.38 4.98 11.87
N HIS A 95 4.51 4.28 11.95
CA HIS A 95 4.57 2.90 12.43
C HIS A 95 4.00 2.76 13.87
N ARG A 96 4.36 3.67 14.78
CA ARG A 96 3.84 3.67 16.15
C ARG A 96 2.33 3.94 16.20
N LYS A 97 1.84 4.87 15.38
CA LYS A 97 0.41 5.22 15.29
C LYS A 97 -0.43 3.98 14.96
N TYR A 98 -0.11 3.29 13.87
CA TYR A 98 -0.91 2.16 13.38
C TYR A 98 -0.66 0.84 14.13
N ARG A 99 0.33 0.79 15.04
CA ARG A 99 0.52 -0.30 15.99
C ARG A 99 -0.39 -0.19 17.23
N THR A 100 -1.14 0.91 17.38
CA THR A 100 -2.09 1.06 18.49
C THR A 100 -3.41 0.32 18.23
N SER A 101 -4.13 -0.05 19.30
CA SER A 101 -5.44 -0.71 19.21
C SER A 101 -6.48 0.09 18.41
N LYS A 102 -6.35 1.43 18.39
CA LYS A 102 -7.20 2.33 17.60
C LYS A 102 -7.21 2.00 16.11
N TYR A 103 -6.13 1.41 15.58
CA TYR A 103 -5.99 1.02 14.17
C TYR A 103 -5.92 -0.50 14.00
N GLY A 104 -6.52 -1.26 14.91
CA GLY A 104 -6.63 -2.72 14.79
C GLY A 104 -5.30 -3.47 14.82
N TYR A 105 -4.18 -2.84 15.21
CA TYR A 105 -2.84 -3.40 15.07
C TYR A 105 -2.45 -3.76 13.61
N ALA A 106 -2.96 -3.00 12.63
CA ALA A 106 -2.80 -3.27 11.19
C ALA A 106 -1.35 -3.46 10.71
N ILE A 107 -0.32 -3.06 11.47
CA ILE A 107 1.10 -3.26 11.13
C ILE A 107 1.70 -4.55 11.75
N ARG A 108 0.90 -5.50 12.23
CA ARG A 108 1.45 -6.83 12.54
C ARG A 108 1.83 -7.63 11.28
N CYS A 109 1.36 -7.18 10.12
CA CYS A 109 1.58 -7.84 8.84
C CYS A 109 3.00 -7.61 8.31
N GLU A 110 3.64 -8.66 7.83
CA GLU A 110 4.94 -8.55 7.18
C GLU A 110 4.81 -7.85 5.82
N PRO A 111 5.76 -6.99 5.43
CA PRO A 111 5.76 -6.38 4.11
C PRO A 111 5.70 -7.41 2.98
N ALA A 112 5.00 -7.11 1.89
CA ALA A 112 4.91 -7.95 0.69
C ALA A 112 6.24 -8.02 -0.09
N SER A 113 7.26 -8.64 0.50
CA SER A 113 8.65 -8.73 0.00
C SER A 113 8.74 -9.32 -1.42
N PHE A 114 7.84 -10.25 -1.78
CA PHE A 114 7.78 -10.85 -3.11
C PHE A 114 7.59 -9.81 -4.23
N LEU A 115 7.01 -8.64 -3.95
CA LEU A 115 6.87 -7.57 -4.95
C LEU A 115 8.23 -6.97 -5.32
N LEU A 116 9.25 -7.06 -4.46
CA LEU A 116 10.61 -6.58 -4.74
C LEU A 116 11.37 -7.52 -5.68
N GLU A 117 11.11 -8.83 -5.58
CA GLU A 117 11.76 -9.88 -6.38
C GLU A 117 11.14 -10.08 -7.76
N ALA A 118 9.94 -9.51 -8.00
CA ALA A 118 9.25 -9.59 -9.29
C ALA A 118 10.02 -8.83 -10.38
N TRP A 119 10.98 -9.51 -11.00
CA TRP A 119 11.41 -9.30 -12.38
C TRP A 119 10.38 -10.03 -13.25
N PHE A 120 9.55 -9.27 -13.97
CA PHE A 120 8.73 -9.82 -15.05
C PHE A 120 9.56 -9.79 -16.34
#